data_AF-A0A9X8GS26-F1
#
_entry.id   AF-A0A9X8GS26-F1
#
_cell.length_a   1.000
_cell.length_b   1.000
_cell.length_c   1.000
_cell.angle_alpha   90.00
_cell.angle_beta   90.00
_cell.angle_gamma   90.00
#
_symmetry.space_group_name_H-M   'P 1'
#
loop_
_entity.id
_entity.type
_entity.pdbx_description
1 polymer ?
#
loop_
_entity_poly.entity_id
_entity_poly.type
_entity_poly.pdbx_seq_one_letter_code
_entity_poly.pdbx_strand_id
1 'polypeptide(L)'
;MSKKVPLKIAIAEHPHTSAIRNGSIPIEGVEPEFVTVKPQIGAFRRMVRDVEFDVCELAPTTYIIARAYGAPFVALPVFVVRRFHHGGLLVRPD
;
A
#
# COMPACT_ATOMS: atom_id res chain seq x y z
N MET A 1 29.82 6.25 2.53
CA MET A 1 28.48 5.90 2.00
C MET A 1 27.47 6.16 3.10
N SER A 2 26.36 6.85 2.81
CA SER A 2 25.31 7.10 3.81
C SER A 2 24.68 5.79 4.26
N LYS A 3 24.33 5.67 5.54
CA LYS A 3 23.66 4.49 6.11
C LYS A 3 22.26 4.37 5.48
N LYS A 4 21.91 3.18 4.97
CA LYS A 4 20.56 2.92 4.44
C LYS A 4 19.53 2.98 5.58
N VAL A 5 18.33 3.45 5.27
CA VAL A 5 17.20 3.50 6.21
C VAL A 5 16.41 2.20 6.12
N PRO A 6 16.28 1.43 7.22
CA PRO A 6 15.41 0.25 7.22
C PRO A 6 13.95 0.69 7.16
N LEU A 7 13.18 0.16 6.21
CA LEU A 7 11.75 0.44 6.09
C LEU A 7 10.96 -0.86 5.93
N LYS A 8 9.93 -1.04 6.76
CA LYS A 8 8.98 -2.14 6.67
C LYS A 8 7.84 -1.74 5.74
N ILE A 9 7.69 -2.47 4.63
CA ILE A 9 6.84 -2.10 3.50
C ILE A 9 5.77 -3.17 3.23
N ALA A 10 4.50 -2.77 3.24
CA ALA A 10 3.37 -3.64 2.90
C ALA A 10 2.64 -3.15 1.64
N ILE A 11 3.03 -3.70 0.48
CA ILE A 11 2.37 -3.47 -0.80
C ILE A 11 2.06 -4.80 -1.48
N ALA A 12 0.95 -4.87 -2.21
CA ALA A 12 0.58 -6.08 -2.92
C ALA A 12 1.54 -6.39 -4.08
N GLU A 13 1.55 -7.66 -4.46
CA GLU A 13 2.26 -8.11 -5.65
C GLU A 13 1.44 -7.83 -6.90
N HIS A 14 2.00 -7.00 -7.77
CA HIS A 14 1.49 -6.66 -9.09
C HIS A 14 2.65 -6.70 -10.09
N PRO A 15 2.38 -6.87 -11.41
CA PRO A 15 3.43 -6.85 -12.42
C PRO A 15 4.37 -5.64 -12.32
N HIS A 16 3.84 -4.46 -11.99
CA HIS A 16 4.61 -3.22 -11.83
C HIS A 16 5.22 -3.00 -10.45
N THR A 17 4.86 -3.79 -9.42
CA THR A 17 5.50 -3.70 -8.09
C THR A 17 6.51 -4.82 -7.86
N SER A 18 6.45 -5.93 -8.62
CA SER A 18 7.31 -7.12 -8.42
C SER A 18 8.81 -6.82 -8.48
N ALA A 19 9.26 -5.97 -9.42
CA ALA A 19 10.68 -5.66 -9.58
C ALA A 19 11.29 -4.90 -8.39
N ILE A 20 10.50 -4.05 -7.72
CA ILE A 20 10.93 -3.38 -6.49
C ILE A 20 10.87 -4.36 -5.31
N ARG A 21 9.80 -5.17 -5.22
CA ARG A 21 9.61 -6.15 -4.13
C ARG A 21 10.68 -7.23 -4.09
N ASN A 22 11.13 -7.72 -5.26
CA ASN A 22 12.15 -8.77 -5.35
C ASN A 22 13.59 -8.22 -5.39
N GLY A 23 13.77 -6.91 -5.29
CA GLY A 23 15.08 -6.25 -5.28
C GLY A 23 15.77 -6.09 -6.65
N SER A 24 15.12 -6.44 -7.76
CA SER A 24 15.67 -6.21 -9.10
C SER A 24 15.85 -4.71 -9.40
N ILE A 25 14.96 -3.89 -8.84
CA ILE A 25 15.09 -2.43 -8.83
C ILE A 25 15.24 -1.99 -7.38
N PRO A 26 16.44 -1.55 -6.95
CA PRO A 26 16.66 -1.10 -5.57
C PRO A 26 15.99 0.26 -5.32
N ILE A 27 15.60 0.49 -4.07
CA ILE A 27 15.18 1.83 -3.60
C ILE A 27 16.44 2.53 -3.08
N GLU A 28 16.80 3.66 -3.69
CA GLU A 28 17.99 4.41 -3.30
C GLU A 28 17.91 4.83 -1.82
N GLY A 29 18.97 4.57 -1.06
CA GLY A 29 19.07 4.95 0.35
C GLY A 29 18.21 4.12 1.32
N VAL A 30 17.45 3.13 0.84
CA VAL A 30 16.54 2.32 1.66
C VAL A 30 17.02 0.87 1.75
N GLU A 31 16.83 0.27 2.91
CA GLU A 31 16.92 -1.16 3.16
C GLU A 31 15.49 -1.70 3.38
N PRO A 32 14.81 -2.17 2.32
CA PRO A 32 13.39 -2.51 2.41
C PRO A 32 13.18 -3.92 2.99
N GLU A 33 12.26 -4.02 3.93
CA GLU A 33 11.67 -5.28 4.39
C GLU A 33 10.24 -5.39 3.85
N PHE A 34 10.03 -6.24 2.83
CA PHE A 34 8.69 -6.43 2.26
C PHE A 34 7.87 -7.45 3.04
N VAL A 35 6.75 -7.00 3.61
CA VAL A 35 5.78 -7.86 4.31
C VAL A 35 4.64 -8.21 3.36
N THR A 36 4.49 -9.51 3.09
CA THR A 36 3.36 -10.00 2.30
C THR A 36 2.16 -10.30 3.20
N VAL A 37 1.04 -9.63 2.94
CA VAL A 37 -0.24 -9.90 3.62
C VAL A 37 -1.28 -10.26 2.57
N LYS A 38 -1.88 -11.45 2.67
CA LYS A 38 -2.91 -11.93 1.76
C LYS A 38 -4.21 -12.23 2.51
N PRO A 39 -5.34 -11.58 2.16
CA PRO A 39 -5.49 -10.52 1.15
C PRO A 39 -4.90 -9.17 1.61
N GLN A 40 -4.58 -8.28 0.66
CA GLN A 40 -3.96 -6.96 0.93
C GLN A 40 -4.77 -6.09 1.91
N ILE A 41 -6.10 -6.26 1.94
CA ILE A 41 -6.97 -5.59 2.92
C ILE A 41 -6.60 -5.91 4.38
N GLY A 42 -5.89 -7.01 4.65
CA GLY A 42 -5.31 -7.30 5.95
C GLY A 42 -4.21 -6.31 6.35
N ALA A 43 -3.35 -5.89 5.42
CA ALA A 43 -2.35 -4.86 5.65
C ALA A 43 -2.99 -3.51 5.94
N PHE A 44 -4.09 -3.18 5.23
CA PHE A 44 -4.80 -1.91 5.46
C PHE A 44 -5.25 -1.77 6.91
N ARG A 45 -5.82 -2.84 7.47
CA ARG A 45 -6.31 -2.84 8.86
C ARG A 45 -5.18 -2.65 9.86
N ARG A 46 -4.06 -3.34 9.67
CA ARG A 46 -2.86 -3.23 10.52
C ARG A 46 -2.25 -1.84 10.44
N MET A 47 -2.23 -1.23 9.25
CA MET A 47 -1.75 0.14 9.07
C MET A 47 -2.63 1.18 9.78
N VAL A 48 -3.94 1.15 9.56
CA VAL A 48 -4.82 2.21 10.10
C VAL A 48 -5.09 2.08 11.60
N ARG A 49 -4.93 0.89 12.18
CA ARG A 49 -5.15 0.64 13.62
C ARG A 49 -3.87 0.79 14.43
N ASP A 50 -2.77 0.22 13.92
CA ASP A 50 -1.57 -0.01 14.71
C ASP A 50 -0.32 0.64 14.11
N VAL A 51 -0.44 1.29 12.93
CA VAL A 51 0.68 1.94 12.20
C VAL A 51 1.85 0.97 12.01
N GLU A 52 1.54 -0.28 11.69
CA GLU A 52 2.52 -1.37 11.77
C GLU A 52 3.60 -1.37 10.68
N PHE A 53 3.47 -0.50 9.67
CA PHE A 53 4.36 -0.41 8.52
C PHE A 53 4.78 1.04 8.30
N ASP A 54 6.03 1.24 7.87
CA ASP A 54 6.52 2.56 7.48
C ASP A 54 5.93 3.00 6.14
N VAL A 55 5.71 2.04 5.24
CA VAL A 55 5.07 2.26 3.94
C VAL A 55 4.01 1.19 3.73
N CYS A 56 2.77 1.60 3.47
CA CYS A 56 1.67 0.67 3.22
C CYS A 56 0.80 1.16 2.06
N GLU A 57 0.45 0.25 1.17
CA GLU A 57 -0.65 0.46 0.22
C GLU A 57 -1.97 0.59 1.01
N LEU A 58 -2.85 1.50 0.59
CA LEU A 58 -4.18 1.66 1.17
C LEU A 58 -5.23 1.91 0.08
N ALA A 59 -6.45 1.45 0.32
CA ALA A 59 -7.60 1.91 -0.46
C ALA A 59 -7.83 3.41 -0.22
N PRO A 60 -8.20 4.21 -1.24
CA PRO A 60 -8.35 5.66 -1.11
C PRO A 60 -9.31 6.08 0.01
N THR A 61 -10.48 5.45 0.09
CA THR A 61 -11.48 5.73 1.13
C THR A 61 -10.95 5.43 2.53
N THR A 62 -10.21 4.32 2.68
CA THR A 62 -9.57 3.96 3.96
C THR A 62 -8.57 5.00 4.41
N TYR A 63 -7.73 5.51 3.49
CA TYR A 63 -6.79 6.59 3.78
C TYR A 63 -7.49 7.88 4.20
N ILE A 64 -8.51 8.31 3.45
CA ILE A 64 -9.26 9.55 3.73
C ILE A 64 -9.89 9.49 5.13
N ILE A 65 -10.53 8.36 5.48
CA ILE A 65 -11.09 8.16 6.82
C ILE A 65 -9.97 8.21 7.86
N ALA A 66 -8.89 7.44 7.70
CA ALA A 66 -7.79 7.44 8.67
C ALA A 66 -7.21 8.84 8.90
N ARG A 67 -7.03 9.64 7.84
CA ARG A 67 -6.57 11.03 7.93
C ARG A 67 -7.56 11.94 8.65
N ALA A 68 -8.86 11.78 8.40
CA ALA A 68 -9.90 12.53 9.12
C ALA A 68 -9.89 12.24 10.63
N TYR A 69 -9.45 11.03 11.02
CA TYR A 69 -9.24 10.63 12.41
C TYR A 69 -7.82 10.85 12.94
N GLY A 70 -6.98 11.64 12.24
CA GLY A 70 -5.67 12.05 12.75
C GLY A 70 -4.55 11.03 12.59
N ALA A 71 -4.67 10.07 11.66
CA ALA A 71 -3.60 9.11 11.40
C ALA A 71 -2.26 9.81 11.06
N PRO A 72 -1.11 9.32 11.59
CA PRO A 72 0.16 10.05 11.56
C PRO A 72 0.93 9.92 10.24
N PHE A 73 0.39 9.21 9.25
CA PHE A 73 1.04 8.95 7.97
C PHE A 73 0.48 9.84 6.85
N VAL A 74 1.30 10.13 5.84
CA VAL A 74 0.93 10.91 4.65
C VAL A 74 0.90 10.02 3.40
N ALA A 75 -0.02 10.29 2.49
CA ALA A 75 -0.05 9.58 1.22
C ALA A 75 1.08 10.04 0.29
N LEU A 76 1.68 9.08 -0.40
CA LEU A 76 2.48 9.32 -1.60
C LEU A 76 1.56 9.30 -2.82
N PRO A 77 1.80 10.12 -3.86
CA PRO A 77 0.98 10.15 -5.08
C PRO A 77 1.31 8.96 -6.01
N VAL A 78 1.26 7.74 -5.48
CA VAL A 78 1.60 6.49 -6.18
C VAL A 78 0.40 5.55 -6.15
N PHE A 79 -0.20 5.34 -7.31
CA PHE A 79 -1.41 4.54 -7.45
C PHE A 79 -1.08 3.15 -7.99
N VAL A 80 -0.92 2.18 -7.09
CA VAL A 80 -0.52 0.80 -7.46
C VAL A 80 -1.67 -0.06 -8.00
N VAL A 81 -2.91 0.37 -7.87
CA VAL A 81 -4.08 -0.32 -8.43
C VAL A 81 -4.96 0.68 -9.17
N ARG A 82 -5.39 0.30 -10.38
CA ARG A 82 -6.45 0.97 -11.11
C ARG A 82 -7.55 -0.03 -11.43
N ARG A 83 -8.75 0.19 -10.90
CA ARG A 83 -9.96 -0.55 -11.28
C ARG A 83 -11.06 0.42 -11.71
N PHE A 84 -11.74 0.09 -12.79
CA PHE A 84 -12.89 0.86 -13.25
C PHE A 84 -14.15 0.37 -12.54
N HIS A 85 -14.48 1.01 -11.41
CA HIS A 85 -15.57 0.56 -10.54
C HIS A 85 -16.95 0.60 -11.20
N HIS A 86 -17.15 1.35 -12.29
CA HIS A 86 -18.41 1.35 -13.05
C HIS A 86 -18.74 -0.02 -13.64
N GLY A 87 -17.76 -0.88 -13.90
CA GLY A 87 -18.01 -2.26 -14.34
C GLY A 87 -18.63 -3.15 -13.26
N GLY A 88 -18.65 -2.70 -12.00
CA GLY A 88 -19.33 -3.35 -10.89
C GLY A 88 -20.75 -2.84 -10.66
N LEU A 89 -21.22 -1.87 -11.45
CA LEU A 89 -22.62 -1.45 -11.42
C LEU A 89 -23.47 -2.55 -12.07
N LEU A 90 -24.41 -3.08 -11.30
CA LEU A 90 -25.34 -4.10 -11.74
C LEU A 90 -26.76 -3.53 -11.64
N VAL A 91 -27.58 -3.83 -12.64
CA VAL A 91 -29.01 -3.56 -12.62
C VAL A 91 -29.75 -4.90 -12.55
N ARG A 92 -30.89 -4.91 -11.85
CA ARG A 92 -31.80 -6.05 -11.90
C ARG A 92 -32.41 -6.14 -13.30
N PRO A 93 -32.54 -7.35 -13.87
CA PRO A 93 -33.07 -7.52 -15.22
C PRO A 93 -34.61 -7.45 -15.33
N ASP A 94 -35.31 -7.33 -14.21
CA ASP A 94 -36.78 -7.23 -14.13
C ASP A 94 -37.30 -5.80 -13.94
#